data_AF-A0A8S4F242-F1
#
_entry.id   AF-A0A8S4F242-F1
#
_cell.length_a   1.000
_cell.length_b   1.000
_cell.length_c   1.000
_cell.angle_alpha   90.00
_cell.angle_beta   90.00
_cell.angle_gamma   90.00
#
_symmetry.space_group_name_H-M   'P 1'
#
loop_
_entity.id
_entity.type
_entity.pdbx_description
1 polymer ?
#
loop_
_entity_poly.entity_id
_entity_poly.type
_entity_poly.pdbx_seq_one_letter_code
_entity_poly.pdbx_strand_id
1 'polypeptide(L)'
;MSKKVWEVDKNYMDSLCKDHFLQRQYRKLDGGVLWSRNERNLDCTVTFQTHSILQRFMLHFDLLQLDCNDHLFVYDGAHDTAPPKADLSCRNTKQQVGALFTRSNFVTLKYVTDNWGTDANGFKLVITAVKDPKHGCKQFRCKQREFCVSAELTCDGVDHCADGSDEDTATLCPESGGSGAWGAWAVVAGASAALLAAAAAAAACCLCRRRNDNTSHLQLQQMVSSNGGGGGGGKPASPLGVALLGDTRLPGNWALPAGQHRAQRPGPLRPPAT
;
A
#
# COMPACT_ATOMS: atom_id res chain seq x y z
N MET A 1 23.86 4.18 2.72
CA MET A 1 23.53 4.03 4.15
C MET A 1 22.03 3.85 4.24
N SER A 2 21.58 2.64 4.53
CA SER A 2 20.19 2.23 4.39
C SER A 2 19.28 2.86 5.43
N LYS A 3 18.14 3.36 4.94
CA LYS A 3 16.93 3.77 5.64
C LYS A 3 16.64 2.89 6.86
N LYS A 4 16.45 3.51 8.02
CA LYS A 4 15.65 2.95 9.11
C LYS A 4 14.70 4.02 9.62
N VAL A 5 13.70 4.34 8.78
CA VAL A 5 12.37 4.56 9.33
C VAL A 5 12.06 3.29 10.13
N TRP A 6 11.76 3.43 11.41
CA TRP A 6 11.52 2.29 12.29
C TRP A 6 10.52 1.33 11.65
N GLU A 7 10.94 0.07 11.58
CA GLU A 7 10.25 -1.03 10.89
C GLU A 7 8.79 -1.10 11.35
N VAL A 8 7.85 -0.95 10.41
CA VAL A 8 6.41 -0.72 10.61
C VAL A 8 5.76 -1.73 11.58
N ASP A 9 6.33 -2.93 11.71
CA ASP A 9 5.85 -4.00 12.59
C ASP A 9 6.26 -3.87 14.08
N LYS A 10 7.12 -2.90 14.43
CA LYS A 10 7.62 -2.69 15.81
C LYS A 10 7.06 -1.44 16.48
N ASN A 11 5.93 -0.95 16.00
CA ASN A 11 5.31 0.29 16.47
C ASN A 11 4.28 0.07 17.58
N TYR A 12 3.95 -1.20 17.89
CA TYR A 12 2.99 -1.53 18.95
C TYR A 12 3.67 -1.61 20.30
N MET A 13 3.05 -1.06 21.35
CA MET A 13 3.59 -1.14 22.71
C MET A 13 3.85 -2.59 23.09
N ASP A 14 2.88 -3.51 22.97
CA ASP A 14 3.07 -4.94 23.23
C ASP A 14 4.31 -5.54 22.50
N SER A 15 4.51 -5.20 21.22
CA SER A 15 5.67 -5.69 20.44
C SER A 15 7.02 -5.18 20.95
N LEU A 16 7.05 -3.97 21.52
CA LEU A 16 8.25 -3.39 22.11
C LEU A 16 8.58 -3.99 23.48
N CYS A 17 7.55 -4.51 24.16
CA CYS A 17 7.60 -4.97 25.55
C CYS A 17 7.77 -6.49 25.70
N LYS A 18 7.61 -7.28 24.63
CA LYS A 18 7.65 -8.75 24.65
C LYS A 18 8.96 -9.36 25.16
N ASP A 19 10.10 -8.72 24.91
CA ASP A 19 11.41 -9.22 25.37
C ASP A 19 12.02 -8.30 26.42
N HIS A 20 12.26 -8.82 27.62
CA HIS A 20 12.96 -8.11 28.70
C HIS A 20 14.34 -7.58 28.29
N PHE A 21 15.00 -8.21 27.31
CA PHE A 21 16.27 -7.72 26.76
C PHE A 21 16.08 -6.45 25.93
N LEU A 22 14.99 -6.36 25.17
CA LEU A 22 14.64 -5.21 24.33
C LEU A 22 14.23 -3.98 25.13
N GLN A 23 13.80 -4.16 26.38
CA GLN A 23 13.50 -3.09 27.34
C GLN A 23 14.77 -2.42 27.89
N ARG A 24 15.91 -3.12 27.94
CA ARG A 24 17.17 -2.59 28.51
C ARG A 24 18.06 -1.85 27.52
N GLN A 25 17.72 -1.86 26.23
CA GLN A 25 18.54 -1.26 25.19
C GLN A 25 17.94 0.07 24.72
N TYR A 26 18.74 1.15 24.82
CA TYR A 26 18.35 2.45 24.30
C TYR A 26 18.18 2.41 22.79
N ARG A 27 17.06 2.96 22.31
CA ARG A 27 16.68 2.97 20.89
C ARG A 27 16.89 4.34 20.29
N LYS A 28 17.77 4.43 19.29
CA LYS A 28 18.06 5.69 18.60
C LYS A 28 16.99 6.08 17.60
N LEU A 29 16.18 7.08 17.91
CA LEU A 29 14.99 7.40 17.13
C LEU A 29 15.03 8.85 16.64
N ASP A 30 14.80 9.04 15.33
CA ASP A 30 14.58 10.35 14.73
C ASP A 30 13.10 10.73 14.73
N GLY A 31 12.22 9.78 14.42
CA GLY A 31 10.78 9.93 14.46
C GLY A 31 10.10 8.58 14.40
N GLY A 32 8.90 8.49 14.97
CA GLY A 32 8.08 7.29 14.89
C GLY A 32 6.73 7.44 15.57
N VAL A 33 5.89 6.42 15.39
CA VAL A 33 4.57 6.32 16.00
C VAL A 33 4.54 5.11 16.92
N LEU A 34 4.11 5.34 18.16
CA LEU A 34 3.84 4.32 19.15
C LEU A 34 2.33 4.13 19.27
N TRP A 35 1.88 2.90 19.07
CA TRP A 35 0.47 2.55 19.10
C TRP A 35 0.19 1.55 20.22
N SER A 36 -0.78 1.89 21.06
CA SER A 36 -1.44 0.99 21.99
C SER A 36 -2.88 0.70 21.53
N ARG A 37 -3.28 -0.58 21.57
CA ARG A 37 -4.63 -1.07 21.26
C ARG A 37 -5.08 -2.06 22.35
N ASN A 38 -5.71 -1.53 23.41
CA ASN A 38 -6.37 -2.32 24.46
C ASN A 38 -5.45 -3.41 25.05
N GLU A 39 -4.17 -3.09 25.30
CA GLU A 39 -3.24 -4.01 25.96
C GLU A 39 -3.63 -4.23 27.42
N ARG A 40 -3.56 -5.50 27.88
CA ARG A 40 -3.97 -5.89 29.24
C ARG A 40 -2.81 -6.50 30.00
N ASN A 41 -2.76 -6.22 31.31
CA ASN A 41 -1.70 -6.67 32.22
C ASN A 41 -0.29 -6.34 31.71
N LEU A 42 -0.14 -5.19 31.05
CA LEU A 42 1.14 -4.75 30.50
C LEU A 42 1.85 -3.91 31.56
N ASP A 43 3.08 -4.28 31.91
CA ASP A 43 4.02 -3.38 32.60
C ASP A 43 5.24 -3.22 31.69
N CYS A 44 5.31 -2.07 31.03
CA CYS A 44 6.31 -1.85 30.02
C CYS A 44 7.03 -0.53 30.18
N THR A 45 8.35 -0.61 30.25
CA THR A 45 9.25 0.54 30.22
C THR A 45 10.12 0.48 28.97
N VAL A 46 10.10 1.55 28.17
CA VAL A 46 10.92 1.71 26.97
C VAL A 46 11.62 3.05 26.97
N THR A 47 12.89 3.06 26.58
CA THR A 47 13.71 4.28 26.54
C THR A 47 14.24 4.56 25.14
N PHE A 48 14.01 5.78 24.67
CA PHE A 48 14.50 6.28 23.40
C PHE A 48 15.62 7.29 23.62
N GLN A 49 16.54 7.33 22.67
CA GLN A 49 17.66 8.28 22.61
C GLN A 49 17.63 8.96 21.25
N THR A 50 17.92 10.25 21.18
CA THR A 50 18.13 10.91 19.89
C THR A 50 19.47 10.52 19.27
N HIS A 51 19.66 10.73 17.97
CA HIS A 51 20.96 10.48 17.33
C HIS A 51 22.02 11.50 17.74
N SER A 52 21.61 12.69 18.17
CA SER A 52 22.50 13.77 18.62
C SER A 52 22.08 14.34 19.97
N ILE A 53 23.07 14.67 20.81
CA ILE A 53 22.87 15.36 22.10
C ILE A 53 22.28 16.77 21.94
N LEU A 54 22.36 17.34 20.74
CA LEU A 54 21.77 18.65 20.41
C LEU A 54 20.29 18.57 20.05
N GLN A 55 19.73 17.36 20.03
CA GLN A 55 18.31 17.10 19.83
C GLN A 55 17.65 16.72 21.15
N ARG A 56 16.35 16.95 21.20
CA ARG A 56 15.46 16.55 22.29
C ARG A 56 14.19 15.95 21.68
N PHE A 57 13.39 15.24 22.47
CA PHE A 57 12.13 14.69 21.99
C PHE A 57 10.96 15.66 22.16
N MET A 58 10.16 15.76 21.10
CA MET A 58 8.77 16.20 21.13
C MET A 58 7.87 14.97 21.09
N LEU A 59 6.82 15.00 21.90
CA LEU A 59 5.81 13.96 22.00
C LEU A 59 4.44 14.61 21.85
N HIS A 60 3.58 14.08 21.00
CA HIS A 60 2.19 14.51 20.91
C HIS A 60 1.28 13.35 20.51
N PHE A 61 -0.02 13.49 20.76
CA PHE A 61 -0.97 12.39 20.58
C PHE A 61 -1.94 12.68 19.45
N ASP A 62 -1.96 11.81 18.45
CA ASP A 62 -3.02 11.76 17.44
C ASP A 62 -4.34 11.29 18.08
N LEU A 63 -4.21 10.29 18.97
CA LEU A 63 -5.27 9.65 19.74
C LEU A 63 -4.78 9.39 21.15
N LEU A 64 -5.60 9.71 22.15
CA LEU A 64 -5.36 9.42 23.56
C LEU A 64 -6.70 9.09 24.22
N GLN A 65 -6.87 7.84 24.60
CA GLN A 65 -8.05 7.37 25.31
C GLN A 65 -7.63 6.20 26.21
N LEU A 66 -7.22 6.50 27.44
CA LEU A 66 -6.77 5.46 28.37
C LEU A 66 -7.92 5.02 29.28
N ASP A 67 -7.78 3.82 29.86
CA ASP A 67 -8.58 3.45 31.02
C ASP A 67 -8.21 4.33 32.24
N CYS A 68 -9.07 4.39 33.24
CA CYS A 68 -8.81 5.17 34.45
C CYS A 68 -7.82 4.50 35.39
N ASN A 69 -7.67 3.18 35.28
CA ASN A 69 -6.69 2.41 36.03
C ASN A 69 -5.36 2.29 35.27
N ASP A 70 -5.37 2.55 33.96
CA ASP A 70 -4.18 2.54 33.12
C ASP A 70 -3.43 3.87 33.25
N HIS A 71 -2.10 3.77 33.29
CA HIS A 71 -1.22 4.92 33.39
C HIS A 71 -0.12 4.88 32.35
N LEU A 72 -0.01 5.96 31.57
CA LEU A 72 1.12 6.25 30.70
C LEU A 72 1.97 7.36 31.33
N PHE A 73 3.13 6.99 31.84
CA PHE A 73 4.11 7.91 32.40
C PHE A 73 5.15 8.31 31.35
N VAL A 74 5.44 9.61 31.30
CA VAL A 74 6.48 10.19 30.44
C VAL A 74 7.58 10.75 31.33
N TYR A 75 8.81 10.25 31.20
CA TYR A 75 9.98 10.70 31.94
C TYR A 75 10.95 11.44 31.03
N ASP A 76 11.42 12.61 31.48
CA ASP A 76 12.44 13.42 30.81
C ASP A 76 13.85 12.93 31.18
N GLY A 77 14.22 11.75 30.69
CA GLY A 77 15.49 11.11 30.99
C GLY A 77 15.54 9.64 30.59
N ALA A 78 16.65 8.99 30.92
CA ALA A 78 16.94 7.60 30.55
C ALA A 78 16.33 6.54 31.50
N HIS A 79 15.75 6.95 32.62
CA HIS A 79 15.23 6.05 33.66
C HIS A 79 13.92 6.58 34.27
N ASP A 80 13.13 5.70 34.87
CA ASP A 80 11.85 5.97 35.54
C ASP A 80 11.98 6.32 37.04
N THR A 81 13.18 6.74 37.47
CA THR A 81 13.49 7.01 38.89
C THR A 81 13.12 8.42 39.36
N ALA A 82 13.01 9.38 38.42
CA ALA A 82 12.62 10.75 38.73
C ALA A 82 11.09 10.89 38.66
N PRO A 83 10.48 11.93 39.28
CA PRO A 83 9.06 12.22 39.08
C PRO A 83 8.74 12.34 37.57
N PRO A 84 7.65 11.72 37.09
CA PRO A 84 7.30 11.78 35.68
C PRO A 84 6.98 13.23 35.28
N LYS A 85 7.36 13.57 34.06
CA LYS A 85 7.01 14.85 33.42
C LYS A 85 5.51 14.93 33.15
N ALA A 86 4.89 13.80 32.80
CA ALA A 86 3.46 13.66 32.64
C ALA A 86 3.02 12.27 33.12
N ASP A 87 1.89 12.23 33.81
CA ASP A 87 1.15 11.03 34.18
C ASP A 87 -0.23 11.15 33.52
N LEU A 88 -0.49 10.26 32.57
CA LEU A 88 -1.67 10.30 31.72
C LEU A 88 -2.55 9.09 32.01
N SER A 89 -3.84 9.36 32.23
CA SER A 89 -4.91 8.36 32.39
C SER A 89 -6.19 8.82 31.67
N CYS A 90 -7.33 8.16 31.92
CA CYS A 90 -8.63 8.51 31.32
C CYS A 90 -9.07 9.97 31.47
N ARG A 91 -8.52 10.70 32.45
CA ARG A 91 -8.88 12.10 32.71
C ARG A 91 -8.25 13.07 31.71
N ASN A 92 -7.21 12.62 31.00
CA ASN A 92 -6.44 13.45 30.09
C ASN A 92 -6.94 13.27 28.66
N THR A 93 -7.12 14.39 27.95
CA THR A 93 -7.42 14.37 26.51
C THR A 93 -6.23 14.88 25.70
N LYS A 94 -6.15 14.52 24.42
CA LYS A 94 -5.06 14.97 23.53
C LYS A 94 -4.92 16.50 23.50
N GLN A 95 -6.04 17.23 23.55
CA GLN A 95 -6.04 18.70 23.51
C GLN A 95 -5.50 19.32 24.80
N GLN A 96 -5.75 18.68 25.96
CA GLN A 96 -5.25 19.15 27.25
C GLN A 96 -3.74 18.90 27.40
N VAL A 97 -3.27 17.74 26.92
CA VAL A 97 -1.84 17.38 27.00
C VAL A 97 -1.02 18.19 26.01
N GLY A 98 -1.52 18.33 24.77
CA GLY A 98 -0.81 19.00 23.69
C GLY A 98 0.55 18.37 23.38
N ALA A 99 1.46 19.17 22.82
CA ALA A 99 2.83 18.76 22.54
C ALA A 99 3.71 18.88 23.80
N LEU A 100 4.23 17.75 24.27
CA LEU A 100 5.20 17.65 25.36
C LEU A 100 6.62 17.70 24.81
N PHE A 101 7.50 18.41 25.50
CA PHE A 101 8.89 18.56 25.10
C PHE A 101 9.84 18.15 26.23
N THR A 102 10.72 17.21 25.95
CA THR A 102 11.82 16.86 26.86
C THR A 102 12.92 17.91 26.83
N ARG A 103 13.76 17.93 27.87
CA ARG A 103 14.98 18.74 27.95
C ARG A 103 16.22 17.90 27.66
N SER A 104 16.18 16.61 27.97
CA SER A 104 17.28 15.70 27.69
C SER A 104 17.19 15.10 26.28
N ASN A 105 18.27 14.46 25.85
CA ASN A 105 18.33 13.69 24.61
C ASN A 105 17.77 12.25 24.79
N PHE A 106 17.15 11.96 25.93
CA PHE A 106 16.50 10.70 26.27
C PHE A 106 15.04 10.94 26.67
N VAL A 107 14.19 9.97 26.39
CA VAL A 107 12.85 9.90 26.94
C VAL A 107 12.54 8.47 27.32
N THR A 108 11.96 8.29 28.50
CA THR A 108 11.51 6.99 28.97
C THR A 108 10.00 7.03 29.09
N LEU A 109 9.34 6.05 28.49
CA LEU A 109 7.91 5.85 28.57
C LEU A 109 7.65 4.60 29.39
N LYS A 110 6.76 4.72 30.37
CA LYS A 110 6.28 3.58 31.14
C LYS A 110 4.78 3.48 30.98
N TYR A 111 4.30 2.36 30.45
CA TYR A 111 2.88 2.10 30.28
C TYR A 111 2.50 0.90 31.14
N VAL A 112 1.60 1.16 32.09
CA VAL A 112 1.10 0.17 33.05
C VAL A 112 -0.40 0.03 32.82
N THR A 113 -0.86 -1.18 32.52
CA THR A 113 -2.27 -1.50 32.33
C THR A 113 -2.74 -2.59 33.27
N ASP A 114 -4.03 -2.56 33.60
CA ASP A 114 -4.66 -3.62 34.38
C ASP A 114 -5.29 -4.71 33.46
N ASN A 115 -6.09 -5.60 34.03
CA ASN A 115 -6.76 -6.66 33.26
C ASN A 115 -8.07 -6.20 32.61
N TRP A 116 -8.43 -4.94 32.74
CA TRP A 116 -9.66 -4.35 32.26
C TRP A 116 -9.36 -3.43 31.07
N GLY A 117 -10.32 -3.31 30.15
CA GLY A 117 -10.16 -2.45 28.99
C GLY A 117 -11.10 -2.78 27.85
N THR A 118 -11.50 -1.74 27.12
CA THR A 118 -12.35 -1.84 25.92
C THR A 118 -11.52 -1.60 24.65
N ASP A 119 -12.03 -1.99 23.49
CA ASP A 119 -11.33 -1.79 22.21
C ASP A 119 -11.17 -0.31 21.82
N ALA A 120 -11.84 0.59 22.54
CA ALA A 120 -11.65 2.03 22.41
C ALA A 120 -10.45 2.56 23.23
N ASN A 121 -9.92 1.75 24.16
CA ASN A 121 -8.79 2.13 25.00
C ASN A 121 -7.47 1.96 24.23
N GLY A 122 -6.62 2.95 24.33
CA GLY A 122 -5.29 2.99 23.74
C GLY A 122 -4.85 4.40 23.41
N PHE A 123 -3.71 4.49 22.74
CA PHE A 123 -3.17 5.76 22.29
C PHE A 123 -2.35 5.60 21.02
N LYS A 124 -2.28 6.67 20.24
CA LYS A 124 -1.36 6.84 19.13
C LYS A 124 -0.47 8.04 19.44
N LEU A 125 0.73 7.75 19.89
CA LEU A 125 1.73 8.73 20.30
C LEU A 125 2.75 8.90 19.19
N VAL A 126 2.92 10.13 18.71
CA VAL A 126 3.98 10.49 17.79
C VAL A 126 5.16 11.02 18.61
N ILE A 127 6.33 10.42 18.40
CA ILE A 127 7.58 10.79 19.05
C ILE A 127 8.57 11.25 17.99
N THR A 128 9.10 12.46 18.14
CA THR A 128 9.98 13.09 17.14
C THR A 128 11.21 13.68 17.83
N ALA A 129 12.40 13.42 17.29
CA ALA A 129 13.63 14.11 17.66
C ALA A 129 13.67 15.47 16.98
N VAL A 130 13.57 16.53 17.78
CA VAL A 130 13.57 17.92 17.32
C VAL A 130 14.86 18.62 17.71
N LYS A 131 15.30 19.56 16.86
CA LYS A 131 16.46 20.41 17.11
C LYS A 131 16.03 21.87 17.21
N ASP A 132 16.59 22.59 18.17
CA ASP A 132 16.30 24.02 18.33
C ASP A 132 16.91 24.85 17.18
N PRO A 133 16.22 25.92 16.73
CA PRO A 133 16.65 26.74 15.59
C PRO A 133 18.03 27.36 15.78
N LYS A 134 18.42 27.62 17.04
CA LYS A 134 19.73 28.17 17.44
C LYS A 134 20.92 27.31 16.99
N HIS A 135 20.72 26.00 16.81
CA HIS A 135 21.78 25.07 16.44
C HIS A 135 21.84 24.80 14.92
N GLY A 136 21.08 25.54 14.11
CA GLY A 136 21.05 25.45 12.65
C GLY A 136 20.12 24.35 12.13
N CYS A 137 19.21 24.76 11.24
CA CYS A 137 18.22 23.93 10.56
C CYS A 137 18.71 23.62 9.14
N LYS A 138 19.16 22.39 8.88
CA LYS A 138 19.57 21.97 7.52
C LYS A 138 18.55 21.08 6.81
N GLN A 139 17.51 20.66 7.52
CA GLN A 139 16.50 19.72 7.06
C GLN A 139 15.17 20.48 6.94
N PHE A 140 14.13 20.08 7.68
CA PHE A 140 12.83 20.74 7.62
C PHE A 140 12.56 21.57 8.88
N ARG A 141 11.89 22.72 8.72
CA ARG A 141 11.54 23.64 9.82
C ARG A 141 10.03 23.72 9.95
N CYS A 142 9.51 23.31 11.11
CA CYS A 142 8.08 23.37 11.41
C CYS A 142 7.58 24.83 11.49
N LYS A 143 6.35 25.09 11.06
CA LYS A 143 5.82 26.46 10.92
C LYS A 143 5.56 27.16 12.25
N GLN A 144 4.95 26.48 13.22
CA GLN A 144 4.46 27.14 14.43
C GLN A 144 5.56 27.48 15.45
N ARG A 145 6.49 26.56 15.71
CA ARG A 145 7.49 26.69 16.78
C ARG A 145 8.94 26.75 16.27
N GLU A 146 9.12 26.71 14.94
CA GLU A 146 10.42 26.84 14.25
C GLU A 146 11.51 25.83 14.65
N PHE A 147 11.14 24.72 15.29
CA PHE A 147 12.07 23.63 15.51
C PHE A 147 12.29 22.83 14.22
N CYS A 148 13.37 22.07 14.21
CA CYS A 148 13.81 21.33 13.06
C CYS A 148 13.63 19.83 13.25
N VAL A 149 13.09 19.18 12.23
CA VAL A 149 12.92 17.74 12.14
C VAL A 149 13.70 17.18 10.96
N SER A 150 13.89 15.85 10.96
CA SER A 150 14.56 15.18 9.84
C SER A 150 13.76 15.33 8.56
N ALA A 151 14.44 15.53 7.43
CA ALA A 151 13.79 15.59 6.12
C ALA A 151 13.22 14.23 5.67
N GLU A 152 13.56 13.14 6.36
CA GLU A 152 12.96 11.83 6.13
C GLU A 152 11.59 11.67 6.80
N LEU A 153 11.23 12.60 7.69
CA LEU A 153 9.96 12.62 8.44
C LEU A 153 8.96 13.63 7.84
N THR A 154 9.21 14.08 6.61
CA THR A 154 8.28 14.96 5.89
C THR A 154 7.60 14.13 4.81
N CYS A 155 6.30 14.35 4.62
CA CYS A 155 5.48 13.66 3.63
C CYS A 155 5.39 12.14 3.88
N ASP A 156 5.41 11.71 5.14
CA ASP A 156 5.32 10.29 5.52
C ASP A 156 3.94 9.89 6.08
N GLY A 157 3.00 10.83 6.12
CA GLY A 157 1.64 10.65 6.61
C GLY A 157 1.51 10.75 8.13
N VAL A 158 2.56 11.18 8.84
CA VAL A 158 2.57 11.37 10.29
C VAL A 158 2.93 12.81 10.60
N ASP A 159 2.14 13.48 11.45
CA ASP A 159 2.44 14.85 11.86
C ASP A 159 3.62 14.87 12.83
N HIS A 160 4.84 15.06 12.34
CA HIS A 160 6.04 15.18 13.17
C HIS A 160 6.26 16.59 13.71
N CYS A 161 5.49 17.59 13.26
CA CYS A 161 5.57 18.97 13.73
C CYS A 161 4.50 19.36 14.76
N ALA A 162 3.53 18.48 15.06
CA ALA A 162 2.33 18.74 15.87
C ALA A 162 1.42 19.88 15.35
N ASP A 163 1.76 20.46 14.21
CA ASP A 163 1.01 21.49 13.47
C ASP A 163 0.70 21.05 12.03
N GLY A 164 1.10 19.83 11.65
CA GLY A 164 0.93 19.23 10.33
C GLY A 164 1.75 19.89 9.22
N SER A 165 2.68 20.79 9.54
CA SER A 165 3.39 21.56 8.52
C SER A 165 4.36 20.75 7.67
N ASP A 166 4.83 19.61 8.19
CA ASP A 166 5.66 18.62 7.51
C ASP A 166 4.89 17.77 6.48
N GLU A 167 3.57 17.74 6.57
CA GLU A 167 2.67 16.98 5.67
C GLU A 167 1.90 17.89 4.69
N ASP A 168 2.24 19.18 4.62
CA ASP A 168 1.55 20.14 3.77
C ASP A 168 1.86 19.93 2.27
N THR A 169 0.93 19.27 1.59
CA THR A 169 0.99 18.88 0.17
C THR A 169 1.06 20.05 -0.79
N ALA A 170 0.62 21.25 -0.40
CA ALA A 170 0.54 22.39 -1.31
C ALA A 170 1.92 22.91 -1.79
N THR A 171 3.00 22.60 -1.07
CA THR A 171 4.35 23.12 -1.39
C THR A 171 5.49 22.14 -1.16
N LEU A 172 5.33 21.10 -0.34
CA LEU A 172 6.45 20.27 0.12
C LEU A 172 6.40 18.82 -0.40
N CYS A 173 5.20 18.25 -0.54
CA CYS A 173 5.02 16.86 -0.92
C CYS A 173 4.49 16.77 -2.36
N PRO A 174 5.34 16.65 -3.40
CA PRO A 174 4.86 16.22 -4.70
C PRO A 174 4.25 14.83 -4.51
N GLU A 175 2.97 14.63 -4.83
CA GLU A 175 2.24 13.37 -4.60
C GLU A 175 3.08 12.14 -4.98
N SER A 176 3.80 11.59 -4.00
CA SER A 176 4.66 10.43 -4.17
C SER A 176 4.12 9.32 -3.28
N GLY A 177 2.91 8.87 -3.60
CA GLY A 177 2.31 7.74 -2.90
C GLY A 177 0.85 7.45 -3.27
N GLY A 178 0.62 6.80 -4.42
CA GLY A 178 -0.49 5.84 -4.50
C GLY A 178 -1.52 5.92 -5.64
N SER A 179 -1.47 6.88 -6.56
CA SER A 179 -2.54 7.03 -7.59
C SER A 179 -2.04 7.12 -9.04
N GLY A 180 -0.73 7.06 -9.30
CA GLY A 180 -0.17 7.23 -10.65
C GLY A 180 -0.24 6.00 -11.57
N ALA A 181 -0.47 4.80 -11.04
CA ALA A 181 -0.49 3.58 -11.86
C ALA A 181 -1.88 3.25 -12.43
N TRP A 182 -2.97 3.63 -11.77
CA TRP A 182 -4.33 3.29 -12.23
C TRP A 182 -4.76 4.11 -13.44
N GLY A 183 -4.26 5.34 -13.58
CA GLY A 183 -4.59 6.21 -14.71
C GLY A 183 -4.11 5.65 -16.05
N ALA A 184 -2.93 5.04 -16.08
CA ALA A 184 -2.37 4.49 -17.33
C ALA A 184 -3.08 3.21 -17.78
N TRP A 185 -3.35 2.27 -16.86
CA TRP A 185 -4.04 1.02 -17.20
C TRP A 185 -5.54 1.23 -17.47
N ALA A 186 -6.18 2.23 -16.85
CA ALA A 186 -7.59 2.54 -17.11
C ALA A 186 -7.85 2.97 -18.56
N VAL A 187 -6.94 3.76 -19.15
CA VAL A 187 -7.06 4.19 -20.57
C VAL A 187 -6.86 2.99 -21.52
N VAL A 188 -5.90 2.12 -21.22
CA VAL A 188 -5.63 0.91 -22.03
C VAL A 188 -6.76 -0.12 -21.92
N ALA A 189 -7.31 -0.33 -20.73
CA ALA A 189 -8.45 -1.22 -20.49
C ALA A 189 -9.74 -0.70 -21.16
N GLY A 190 -9.97 0.62 -21.11
CA GLY A 190 -11.11 1.24 -21.79
C GLY A 190 -11.04 1.11 -23.32
N ALA A 191 -9.87 1.36 -23.92
CA ALA A 191 -9.69 1.26 -25.37
C ALA A 191 -9.82 -0.18 -25.89
N SER A 192 -9.29 -1.16 -25.15
CA SER A 192 -9.37 -2.57 -25.52
C SER A 192 -10.80 -3.13 -25.44
N ALA A 193 -11.58 -2.72 -24.43
CA ALA A 193 -13.00 -3.07 -24.33
C ALA A 193 -13.84 -2.49 -25.48
N ALA A 194 -13.58 -1.24 -25.88
CA ALA A 194 -14.27 -0.59 -27.01
C ALA A 194 -13.98 -1.29 -28.35
N LEU A 195 -12.74 -1.73 -28.57
CA LEU A 195 -12.35 -2.47 -29.78
C LEU A 195 -13.01 -3.85 -29.85
N LEU A 196 -13.11 -4.56 -28.74
CA LEU A 196 -13.78 -5.87 -28.68
C LEU A 196 -15.30 -5.74 -28.92
N ALA A 197 -15.94 -4.71 -28.37
CA ALA A 197 -17.35 -4.44 -28.60
C ALA A 197 -17.63 -4.09 -30.08
N ALA A 198 -16.77 -3.28 -30.71
CA ALA A 198 -16.89 -2.95 -32.12
C ALA A 198 -16.70 -4.18 -33.04
N ALA A 199 -15.74 -5.05 -32.73
CA ALA A 199 -15.52 -6.29 -33.47
C ALA A 199 -16.71 -7.26 -33.34
N ALA A 200 -17.30 -7.39 -32.14
CA ALA A 200 -18.48 -8.22 -31.92
C ALA A 200 -19.70 -7.69 -32.68
N ALA A 201 -19.92 -6.36 -32.68
CA ALA A 201 -20.99 -5.73 -33.44
C ALA A 201 -20.83 -5.92 -34.96
N ALA A 202 -19.59 -5.81 -35.47
CA ALA A 202 -19.28 -6.06 -36.87
C ALA A 202 -19.53 -7.52 -37.25
N ALA A 203 -19.08 -8.48 -36.43
CA ALA A 203 -19.33 -9.90 -36.65
C ALA A 203 -20.82 -10.24 -36.64
N ALA A 204 -21.59 -9.69 -35.69
CA ALA A 204 -23.04 -9.86 -35.63
C ALA A 204 -23.73 -9.30 -36.90
N CYS A 205 -23.32 -8.10 -37.35
CA CYS A 205 -23.84 -7.50 -38.58
C CYS A 205 -23.53 -8.35 -39.82
N CYS A 206 -22.29 -8.86 -39.94
CA CYS A 206 -21.91 -9.76 -41.03
C CYS A 206 -22.70 -11.07 -41.04
N LEU A 207 -22.94 -11.67 -39.87
CA LEU A 207 -23.72 -12.90 -39.75
C LEU A 207 -25.22 -12.67 -40.06
N CYS A 208 -25.79 -11.53 -39.65
CA CYS A 208 -27.16 -11.15 -39.98
C CYS A 208 -27.35 -10.93 -41.49
N ARG A 209 -26.40 -10.26 -42.15
CA ARG A 209 -26.45 -10.04 -43.62
C ARG A 209 -26.30 -11.34 -44.40
N ARG A 210 -25.38 -12.23 -43.99
CA ARG A 210 -25.18 -13.55 -44.62
C ARG A 210 -26.40 -14.47 -44.45
N ARG A 211 -27.12 -14.35 -43.33
CA ARG A 211 -28.37 -15.08 -43.09
C ARG A 211 -29.52 -14.54 -43.96
N ASN A 212 -29.56 -13.23 -44.23
CA ASN A 212 -30.52 -12.62 -45.15
C ASN A 212 -30.27 -13.06 -46.60
N ASP A 213 -29.02 -13.12 -47.06
CA ASP A 213 -28.67 -13.60 -48.42
C ASP A 213 -28.99 -15.08 -48.63
N ASN A 214 -28.81 -15.93 -47.60
CA ASN A 214 -29.23 -17.34 -47.67
C ASN A 214 -30.77 -17.51 -47.74
N THR A 215 -31.55 -16.50 -47.35
CA THR A 215 -33.02 -16.55 -47.43
C THR A 215 -33.50 -16.26 -48.86
N SER A 216 -32.70 -15.57 -49.68
CA SER A 216 -33.00 -15.22 -51.08
C SER A 216 -32.83 -16.38 -52.07
N HIS A 217 -32.03 -17.40 -51.74
CA HIS A 217 -31.72 -18.52 -52.65
C HIS A 217 -32.64 -19.74 -52.47
N LEU A 218 -33.51 -19.73 -51.45
CA LEU A 218 -34.49 -20.80 -51.18
C LEU A 218 -35.78 -20.69 -52.03
N GLN A 219 -35.91 -19.67 -52.88
CA GLN A 219 -37.12 -19.44 -53.70
C GLN A 219 -36.96 -19.86 -55.19
N LEU A 220 -35.82 -20.41 -55.62
CA LEU A 220 -35.56 -20.70 -57.04
C LEU A 220 -35.31 -22.18 -57.40
N GLN A 221 -35.57 -23.13 -56.49
CA GLN A 221 -35.32 -24.55 -56.74
C GLN A 221 -36.55 -25.46 -56.59
N GLN A 222 -37.73 -24.94 -56.94
CA GLN A 222 -38.93 -25.78 -57.08
C GLN A 222 -39.69 -25.48 -58.38
N MET A 223 -38.97 -25.60 -59.49
CA MET A 223 -39.54 -25.69 -60.84
C MET A 223 -38.82 -26.83 -61.55
N VAL A 224 -39.59 -27.80 -62.07
CA VAL A 224 -39.18 -28.96 -62.91
C VAL A 224 -38.90 -30.29 -62.18
N SER A 225 -39.94 -31.14 -62.04
CA SER A 225 -39.99 -32.48 -62.66
C SER A 225 -41.41 -33.10 -62.62
N SER A 226 -41.68 -33.95 -63.61
CA SER A 226 -42.99 -34.22 -64.24
C SER A 226 -43.82 -35.41 -63.70
N ASN A 227 -45.15 -35.27 -63.85
CA ASN A 227 -46.24 -36.23 -64.14
C ASN A 227 -46.22 -37.71 -63.64
N GLY A 228 -47.30 -38.09 -62.93
CA GLY A 228 -47.91 -39.43 -63.01
C GLY A 228 -48.62 -40.00 -61.75
N GLY A 229 -49.92 -39.73 -61.58
CA GLY A 229 -50.90 -40.71 -61.06
C GLY A 229 -51.30 -40.75 -59.56
N GLY A 230 -52.54 -40.32 -59.25
CA GLY A 230 -53.48 -41.05 -58.36
C GLY A 230 -53.48 -40.82 -56.83
N GLY A 231 -54.35 -39.89 -56.36
CA GLY A 231 -55.25 -40.08 -55.20
C GLY A 231 -54.71 -40.10 -53.74
N GLY A 232 -54.99 -39.03 -52.97
CA GLY A 232 -55.37 -39.13 -51.55
C GLY A 232 -54.44 -38.56 -50.46
N GLY A 233 -54.59 -37.26 -50.14
CA GLY A 233 -54.53 -36.62 -48.81
C GLY A 233 -53.38 -36.84 -47.80
N GLY A 234 -52.67 -35.76 -47.41
CA GLY A 234 -52.03 -35.63 -46.08
C GLY A 234 -50.66 -34.91 -46.05
N LYS A 235 -50.46 -33.97 -45.11
CA LYS A 235 -49.33 -33.00 -44.98
C LYS A 235 -48.02 -33.59 -44.36
N PRO A 236 -46.84 -32.91 -44.47
CA PRO A 236 -45.51 -33.49 -44.14
C PRO A 236 -44.74 -32.81 -42.97
N ALA A 237 -43.63 -33.43 -42.53
CA ALA A 237 -42.55 -32.81 -41.72
C ALA A 237 -41.17 -33.53 -41.87
N SER A 238 -40.13 -32.73 -42.19
CA SER A 238 -38.73 -32.73 -41.71
C SER A 238 -37.71 -33.88 -41.98
N PRO A 239 -36.37 -33.58 -41.93
CA PRO A 239 -35.32 -34.14 -42.83
C PRO A 239 -34.13 -34.87 -42.13
N LEU A 240 -33.18 -35.43 -42.91
CA LEU A 240 -31.73 -35.76 -42.66
C LEU A 240 -31.24 -36.75 -43.77
N GLY A 241 -30.06 -36.73 -44.44
CA GLY A 241 -28.83 -35.92 -44.46
C GLY A 241 -27.76 -36.51 -45.44
N VAL A 242 -26.54 -35.91 -45.44
CA VAL A 242 -25.18 -36.54 -45.61
C VAL A 242 -24.45 -36.61 -47.00
N ALA A 243 -23.13 -36.26 -46.93
CA ALA A 243 -21.91 -36.73 -47.69
C ALA A 243 -21.50 -36.08 -49.03
N LEU A 244 -20.33 -35.39 -49.11
CA LEU A 244 -18.93 -35.83 -49.48
C LEU A 244 -18.73 -35.94 -51.03
N LEU A 245 -17.60 -35.61 -51.69
CA LEU A 245 -16.18 -35.87 -51.41
C LEU A 245 -15.28 -35.18 -52.47
N GLY A 246 -14.04 -34.80 -52.08
CA GLY A 246 -12.78 -34.87 -52.86
C GLY A 246 -12.47 -33.82 -53.95
N ASP A 247 -11.22 -33.57 -54.37
CA ASP A 247 -9.90 -33.78 -53.77
C ASP A 247 -8.83 -33.01 -54.61
N THR A 248 -7.82 -32.44 -53.93
CA THR A 248 -6.38 -32.25 -54.28
C THR A 248 -5.83 -31.57 -55.56
N ARG A 249 -4.90 -30.61 -55.39
CA ARG A 249 -3.41 -30.67 -55.65
C ARG A 249 -2.74 -29.31 -56.05
N LEU A 250 -1.83 -28.82 -55.17
CA LEU A 250 -0.41 -28.33 -55.33
C LEU A 250 0.02 -27.39 -56.50
N PRO A 251 1.25 -26.76 -56.54
CA PRO A 251 2.46 -26.85 -55.68
C PRO A 251 3.20 -25.50 -55.34
N GLY A 252 4.32 -25.56 -54.58
CA GLY A 252 5.47 -24.62 -54.72
C GLY A 252 6.21 -24.19 -53.43
N ASN A 253 7.54 -24.33 -53.38
CA ASN A 253 8.45 -24.32 -52.20
C ASN A 253 9.40 -23.09 -52.14
N TRP A 254 10.36 -23.10 -51.17
CA TRP A 254 11.58 -22.26 -50.93
C TRP A 254 11.41 -21.11 -49.89
N ALA A 255 12.29 -20.77 -48.93
CA ALA A 255 13.63 -21.18 -48.47
C ALA A 255 13.93 -20.62 -47.03
N LEU A 256 14.93 -21.17 -46.32
CA LEU A 256 15.52 -20.68 -45.04
C LEU A 256 16.75 -19.77 -45.27
N PRO A 257 17.27 -19.06 -44.24
CA PRO A 257 18.60 -19.45 -43.72
C PRO A 257 18.78 -19.33 -42.17
N ALA A 258 19.94 -19.82 -41.71
CA ALA A 258 20.30 -20.27 -40.36
C ALA A 258 21.21 -19.33 -39.53
N GLY A 259 21.44 -19.68 -38.24
CA GLY A 259 22.63 -19.33 -37.41
C GLY A 259 22.32 -18.53 -36.14
N GLN A 260 22.93 -18.69 -34.95
CA GLN A 260 23.97 -19.57 -34.38
C GLN A 260 23.92 -19.38 -32.84
N HIS A 261 24.15 -20.44 -32.06
CA HIS A 261 24.34 -20.38 -30.60
C HIS A 261 25.77 -19.93 -30.23
N ARG A 262 25.94 -19.19 -29.11
CA ARG A 262 27.19 -19.24 -28.32
C ARG A 262 26.95 -18.99 -26.83
N ALA A 263 27.35 -19.99 -26.04
CA ALA A 263 27.49 -19.94 -24.58
C ALA A 263 28.87 -19.38 -24.18
N GLN A 264 28.97 -18.64 -23.07
CA GLN A 264 30.22 -18.42 -22.32
C GLN A 264 29.98 -18.41 -20.80
N ARG A 265 30.93 -19.02 -20.09
CA ARG A 265 31.04 -19.28 -18.63
C ARG A 265 31.72 -18.10 -17.89
N PRO A 266 31.68 -18.06 -16.54
CA PRO A 266 32.14 -16.92 -15.73
C PRO A 266 33.65 -16.97 -15.39
N GLY A 267 34.24 -15.79 -15.11
CA GLY A 267 35.62 -15.61 -14.63
C GLY A 267 35.70 -14.80 -13.30
N PRO A 268 36.85 -14.81 -12.61
CA PRO A 268 36.90 -14.76 -11.14
C PRO A 268 37.25 -13.40 -10.50
N LEU A 269 36.94 -13.33 -9.20
CA LEU A 269 37.17 -12.26 -8.21
C LEU A 269 38.66 -12.03 -7.91
N ARG A 270 39.03 -10.78 -7.62
CA ARG A 270 40.35 -10.35 -7.13
C ARG A 270 40.21 -9.60 -5.78
N PRO A 271 41.09 -9.79 -4.80
CA PRO A 271 41.01 -9.17 -3.46
C PRO A 271 41.67 -7.78 -3.39
N PRO A 272 41.48 -7.02 -2.29
CA PRO A 272 42.00 -5.65 -2.13
C PRO A 272 43.45 -5.63 -1.60
N ALA A 273 44.15 -4.53 -1.87
CA ALA A 273 45.46 -4.22 -1.30
C ALA A 273 45.39 -2.92 -0.49
N THR A 274 45.90 -3.03 0.75
CA THR A 274 46.43 -2.02 1.70
C THR A 274 45.55 -0.86 2.12
#